data_AF-A0A9E4UHN5-F1
#
_entry.id   AF-A0A9E4UHN5-F1
#
_cell.length_a   1.000
_cell.length_b   1.000
_cell.length_c   1.000
_cell.angle_alpha   90.00
_cell.angle_beta   90.00
_cell.angle_gamma   90.00
#
_symmetry.space_group_name_H-M   'P 1'
#
loop_
_entity.id
_entity.type
_entity.pdbx_description
1 polymer ?
#
loop_
_entity_poly.entity_id
_entity_poly.type
_entity_poly.pdbx_seq_one_letter_code
_entity_poly.pdbx_strand_id
1 'polypeptide(L)'
;MARVTLEHEEVGDCQLSVVVTTDAEIHALNRRYAAEDKPTDVLAFSQEEGEEFVSAPGELRHLGDVVISLETAERQASEAGHDLDAEMAHLLAHGVLHLLGYDHAAPDEEREMRQRERAVLAKAGVEAH
;
A
#
# COMPACT_ATOMS: atom_id res chain seq x y z
N MET A 1 -2.34 -10.38 -2.80
CA MET A 1 -2.36 -9.67 -1.51
C MET A 1 -3.50 -8.68 -1.39
N ALA A 2 -3.61 -7.67 -2.27
CA ALA A 2 -4.66 -6.64 -2.20
C ALA A 2 -6.08 -7.15 -1.85
N ARG A 3 -6.55 -8.20 -2.54
CA ARG A 3 -7.86 -8.83 -2.22
C ARG A 3 -7.96 -9.34 -0.78
N VAL A 4 -6.91 -9.97 -0.27
CA VAL A 4 -6.87 -10.47 1.12
C VAL A 4 -6.92 -9.32 2.12
N THR A 5 -6.23 -8.20 1.84
CA THR A 5 -6.31 -6.97 2.64
C THR A 5 -7.74 -6.43 2.66
N LEU A 6 -8.36 -6.26 1.49
CA LEU A 6 -9.74 -5.75 1.37
C LEU A 6 -10.77 -6.64 2.07
N GLU A 7 -10.66 -7.96 1.91
CA GLU A 7 -11.51 -8.93 2.59
C GLU A 7 -11.27 -8.92 4.11
N HIS A 8 -10.04 -8.68 4.58
CA HIS A 8 -9.74 -8.55 6.00
C HIS A 8 -10.40 -7.33 6.62
N GLU A 9 -10.36 -6.20 5.91
CA GLU A 9 -10.92 -4.91 6.35
C GLU A 9 -12.42 -4.78 6.00
N GLU A 10 -13.06 -5.87 5.58
CA GLU A 10 -14.50 -5.95 5.27
C GLU A 10 -14.96 -4.90 4.24
N VAL A 11 -14.08 -4.58 3.29
CA VAL A 11 -14.36 -3.60 2.24
C VAL A 11 -15.28 -4.21 1.18
N GLY A 12 -16.36 -3.50 0.85
CA GLY A 12 -17.27 -3.88 -0.22
C GLY A 12 -16.66 -3.76 -1.63
N ASP A 13 -17.49 -3.93 -2.65
CA ASP A 13 -17.04 -3.87 -4.04
C ASP A 13 -16.36 -2.54 -4.36
N CYS A 14 -15.10 -2.61 -4.79
CA CYS A 14 -14.26 -1.46 -5.08
C CYS A 14 -13.25 -1.76 -6.20
N GLN A 15 -12.54 -0.71 -6.63
CA GLN A 15 -11.42 -0.77 -7.56
C GLN A 15 -10.20 -0.06 -6.96
N LEU A 16 -9.03 -0.60 -7.24
CA LEU A 16 -7.74 0.05 -6.99
C LEU A 16 -6.76 -0.36 -8.10
N SER A 17 -5.79 0.49 -8.39
CA SER A 17 -4.69 0.13 -9.30
C SER A 17 -3.45 -0.24 -8.49
N VAL A 18 -2.70 -1.22 -8.99
CA VAL A 18 -1.36 -1.52 -8.50
C VAL A 18 -0.38 -1.26 -9.63
N VAL A 19 0.59 -0.40 -9.40
CA VAL A 19 1.64 -0.03 -10.36
C VAL A 19 2.97 -0.51 -9.81
N VAL A 20 3.65 -1.38 -10.55
CA VAL A 20 5.03 -1.78 -10.27
C VAL A 20 5.94 -1.00 -11.20
N THR A 21 6.90 -0.29 -10.62
CA THR A 21 7.67 0.76 -11.31
C THR A 21 9.15 0.71 -10.90
N THR A 22 9.94 1.65 -11.42
CA THR A 22 11.37 1.81 -11.12
C THR A 22 11.63 2.84 -10.01
N ASP A 23 12.83 2.84 -9.42
CA ASP A 23 13.21 3.88 -8.43
C ASP A 23 13.16 5.28 -9.04
N ALA A 24 13.54 5.41 -10.31
CA ALA A 24 13.54 6.69 -11.01
C ALA A 24 12.11 7.27 -11.12
N GLU A 25 11.14 6.42 -11.43
CA GLU A 25 9.73 6.80 -11.55
C GLU A 25 9.13 7.11 -10.18
N ILE A 26 9.32 6.25 -9.18
CA ILE A 26 8.77 6.48 -7.84
C ILE A 26 9.42 7.69 -7.16
N HIS A 27 10.70 7.96 -7.39
CA HIS A 27 11.38 9.17 -6.88
C HIS A 27 10.79 10.43 -7.51
N ALA A 28 10.52 10.41 -8.82
CA ALA A 28 9.86 11.54 -9.49
C ALA A 28 8.46 11.79 -8.91
N LEU A 29 7.71 10.73 -8.58
CA LEU A 29 6.41 10.81 -7.92
C LEU A 29 6.54 11.32 -6.48
N ASN A 30 7.46 10.77 -5.68
CA ASN A 30 7.68 11.14 -4.28
C ASN A 30 8.02 12.64 -4.16
N ARG A 31 8.91 13.12 -5.02
CA ARG A 31 9.27 14.55 -5.09
C ARG A 31 8.08 15.42 -5.49
N ARG A 32 7.22 14.95 -6.40
CA ARG A 32 6.10 15.74 -6.93
C ARG A 32 4.94 15.84 -5.95
N TYR A 33 4.62 14.75 -5.24
CA TYR A 33 3.38 14.63 -4.48
C TYR A 33 3.59 14.64 -2.97
N ALA A 34 4.71 14.12 -2.47
CA ALA A 34 5.05 14.12 -1.04
C ALA A 34 6.15 15.14 -0.67
N ALA A 35 6.65 15.90 -1.67
CA ALA A 35 7.74 16.87 -1.51
C ALA A 35 9.05 16.27 -0.95
N GLU A 36 9.25 14.95 -1.09
CA GLU A 36 10.45 14.25 -0.65
C GLU A 36 11.37 13.93 -1.84
N ASP A 37 12.60 14.48 -1.83
CA ASP A 37 13.57 14.27 -2.91
C ASP A 37 14.43 13.00 -2.70
N LYS A 38 13.77 11.85 -2.55
CA LYS A 38 14.40 10.53 -2.46
C LYS A 38 13.46 9.44 -3.02
N PRO A 39 13.98 8.31 -3.52
CA PRO A 39 13.15 7.13 -3.78
C PRO A 39 12.53 6.62 -2.48
N THR A 40 11.39 5.95 -2.62
CA THR A 40 10.70 5.20 -1.55
C THR A 40 10.30 3.84 -2.10
N ASP A 41 9.93 2.92 -1.23
CA ASP A 41 9.47 1.57 -1.57
C ASP A 41 8.04 1.58 -2.14
N VAL A 42 7.13 2.29 -1.49
CA VAL A 42 5.71 2.37 -1.85
C VAL A 42 5.15 3.77 -1.67
N LEU A 43 4.22 4.15 -2.56
CA LEU A 43 3.34 5.31 -2.43
C LEU A 43 1.89 4.86 -2.59
N ALA A 44 1.00 5.45 -1.79
CA ALA A 44 -0.44 5.27 -1.91
C ALA A 44 -1.09 6.61 -2.28
N PHE A 45 -1.80 6.65 -3.40
CA PHE A 45 -2.54 7.81 -3.87
C PHE A 45 -4.02 7.57 -3.67
N SER A 46 -4.55 7.99 -2.51
CA SER A 46 -5.98 7.85 -2.22
C SER A 46 -6.81 8.80 -3.09
N GLN A 47 -7.88 8.27 -3.68
CA GLN A 47 -8.90 9.08 -4.36
C GLN A 47 -10.06 9.47 -3.44
N GLU A 48 -10.01 9.02 -2.19
CA GLU A 48 -11.04 9.28 -1.18
C GLU A 48 -10.65 10.40 -0.20
N GLU A 49 -9.39 10.82 -0.23
CA GLU A 49 -8.90 12.00 0.49
C GLU A 49 -9.34 13.28 -0.24
N GLY A 50 -10.41 13.92 0.25
CA GLY A 50 -10.87 15.20 -0.32
C GLY A 50 -12.37 15.46 -0.18
N GLU A 51 -12.90 16.34 -1.03
CA GLU A 51 -14.35 16.56 -1.14
C GLU A 51 -15.05 15.27 -1.57
N GLU A 52 -16.19 14.97 -0.93
CA GLU A 52 -16.98 13.75 -1.12
C GLU A 52 -17.38 13.59 -2.60
N PHE A 53 -16.58 12.86 -3.37
CA PHE A 53 -16.91 12.51 -4.75
C PHE A 53 -18.06 11.49 -4.72
N VAL A 54 -19.28 12.00 -4.89
CA VAL A 54 -20.46 11.14 -5.03
C VAL A 54 -20.30 10.37 -6.35
N SER A 55 -19.95 9.08 -6.25
CA SER A 55 -19.89 8.19 -7.41
C SER A 55 -21.25 8.12 -8.08
N ALA A 56 -21.27 8.02 -9.41
CA ALA A 56 -22.53 7.88 -10.12
C ALA A 56 -23.24 6.57 -9.70
N PRO A 57 -24.58 6.50 -9.69
CA PRO A 57 -25.30 5.27 -9.36
C PRO A 57 -24.84 4.10 -10.25
N GLY A 58 -24.28 3.06 -9.64
CA GLY A 58 -23.76 1.87 -10.33
C GLY A 58 -22.28 1.89 -10.67
N GLU A 59 -21.56 2.96 -10.33
CA GLU A 59 -20.09 3.01 -10.41
C GLU A 59 -19.47 2.38 -9.16
N LEU A 60 -18.39 1.61 -9.36
CA LEU A 60 -17.66 1.00 -8.25
C LEU A 60 -16.87 2.07 -7.51
N ARG A 61 -16.74 1.92 -6.19
CA ARG A 61 -15.90 2.79 -5.35
C ARG A 61 -14.43 2.66 -5.81
N HIS A 62 -13.78 3.77 -6.14
CA HIS A 62 -12.36 3.77 -6.51
C HIS A 62 -11.50 4.22 -5.32
N LEU A 63 -10.70 3.31 -4.76
CA LEU A 63 -9.85 3.60 -3.60
C LEU A 63 -8.62 4.45 -3.99
N GLY A 64 -8.07 4.19 -5.18
CA GLY A 64 -6.88 4.89 -5.67
C GLY A 64 -5.80 3.95 -6.18
N ASP A 65 -4.55 4.40 -6.10
CA ASP A 65 -3.40 3.72 -6.71
C ASP A 65 -2.32 3.39 -5.67
N VAL A 66 -1.83 2.16 -5.69
CA VAL A 66 -0.64 1.73 -4.95
C VAL A 66 0.52 1.63 -5.94
N VAL A 67 1.59 2.38 -5.73
CA VAL A 67 2.77 2.40 -6.60
C VAL A 67 3.97 1.85 -5.84
N ILE A 68 4.58 0.78 -6.33
CA ILE A 68 5.68 0.05 -5.68
C ILE A 68 6.90 0.06 -6.58
N SER A 69 8.07 0.44 -6.03
CA SER A 69 9.34 0.24 -6.73
C SER A 69 9.84 -1.19 -6.57
N LEU A 70 9.99 -1.90 -7.70
CA LEU A 70 10.56 -3.24 -7.71
C LEU A 70 12.03 -3.25 -7.26
N GLU A 71 12.80 -2.24 -7.68
CA GLU A 71 14.23 -2.14 -7.37
C GLU A 71 14.47 -1.90 -5.87
N THR A 72 13.59 -1.13 -5.22
CA THR A 72 13.65 -0.95 -3.76
C THR A 72 13.20 -2.21 -3.04
N ALA A 73 12.11 -2.85 -3.46
CA ALA A 73 11.64 -4.10 -2.86
C ALA A 73 12.69 -5.22 -2.94
N GLU A 74 13.41 -5.34 -4.07
CA GLU A 74 14.52 -6.29 -4.22
C GLU A 74 15.66 -6.04 -3.24
N ARG A 75 16.02 -4.77 -3.01
CA ARG A 75 17.05 -4.40 -2.02
C ARG A 75 16.60 -4.71 -0.61
N GLN A 76 15.37 -4.32 -0.24
CA GLN A 76 14.80 -4.60 1.09
C GLN A 76 14.76 -6.10 1.37
N ALA A 77 14.26 -6.89 0.42
CA ALA A 77 14.25 -8.34 0.51
C ALA A 77 15.64 -8.94 0.70
N SER A 78 16.63 -8.49 -0.08
CA SER A 78 18.01 -8.96 0.06
C SER A 78 18.67 -8.54 1.37
N GLU A 79 18.40 -7.34 1.87
CA GLU A 79 19.01 -6.80 3.10
C GLU A 79 18.41 -7.44 4.36
N ALA A 80 17.10 -7.71 4.35
CA ALA A 80 16.39 -8.36 5.43
C ALA A 80 16.44 -9.90 5.37
N GLY A 81 16.87 -10.47 4.24
CA GLY A 81 17.09 -11.91 4.07
C GLY A 81 15.80 -12.73 3.89
N HIS A 82 14.77 -12.15 3.27
CA HIS A 82 13.52 -12.83 2.94
C HIS A 82 13.22 -12.77 1.43
N ASP A 83 12.18 -13.48 1.00
CA ASP A 83 11.80 -13.55 -0.40
C ASP A 83 11.22 -12.22 -0.90
N LEU A 84 11.49 -11.89 -2.17
CA LEU A 84 10.89 -10.74 -2.84
C LEU A 84 9.36 -10.81 -2.85
N ASP A 85 8.79 -12.00 -3.00
CA ASP A 85 7.34 -12.20 -2.96
C ASP A 85 6.76 -11.82 -1.59
N ALA A 86 7.50 -12.05 -0.50
CA ALA A 86 7.09 -11.65 0.85
C ALA A 86 7.18 -10.13 1.02
N GLU A 87 8.19 -9.48 0.43
CA GLU A 87 8.31 -8.02 0.44
C GLU A 87 7.20 -7.34 -0.36
N MET A 88 6.96 -7.81 -1.58
CA MET A 88 5.88 -7.31 -2.44
C MET A 88 4.51 -7.53 -1.77
N ALA A 89 4.33 -8.63 -1.05
CA ALA A 89 3.16 -8.88 -0.21
C ALA A 89 3.04 -7.83 0.90
N HIS A 90 4.11 -7.56 1.65
CA HIS A 90 4.12 -6.55 2.70
C HIS A 90 3.79 -5.16 2.15
N LEU A 91 4.52 -4.70 1.14
CA LEU A 91 4.35 -3.37 0.52
C LEU A 91 2.95 -3.20 -0.09
N LEU A 92 2.39 -4.23 -0.72
CA LEU A 92 1.04 -4.16 -1.26
C LEU A 92 -0.02 -4.14 -0.15
N ALA A 93 0.16 -4.88 0.94
CA ALA A 93 -0.74 -4.79 2.09
C ALA A 93 -0.66 -3.40 2.74
N HIS A 94 0.55 -2.89 2.95
CA HIS A 94 0.82 -1.56 3.50
C HIS A 94 0.18 -0.45 2.65
N GLY A 95 0.42 -0.45 1.34
CA GLY A 95 -0.15 0.54 0.43
C GLY A 95 -1.69 0.51 0.38
N VAL A 96 -2.31 -0.67 0.42
CA VAL A 96 -3.78 -0.77 0.48
C VAL A 96 -4.33 -0.27 1.82
N LEU A 97 -3.63 -0.52 2.94
CA LEU A 97 -4.06 0.02 4.24
C LEU A 97 -4.00 1.55 4.26
N HIS A 98 -2.99 2.16 3.65
CA HIS A 98 -2.96 3.62 3.43
C HIS A 98 -4.14 4.11 2.60
N LEU A 99 -4.50 3.42 1.49
CA LEU A 99 -5.69 3.79 0.71
C LEU A 99 -6.99 3.72 1.53
N LEU A 100 -7.04 2.90 2.58
CA LEU A 100 -8.18 2.79 3.49
C LEU A 100 -8.14 3.80 4.65
N GLY A 101 -7.14 4.68 4.69
CA GLY A 101 -7.00 5.73 5.69
C GLY A 101 -6.24 5.31 6.96
N TYR A 102 -5.57 4.15 6.95
CA TYR A 102 -4.65 3.80 8.03
C TYR A 102 -3.31 4.48 7.82
N ASP A 103 -2.82 5.19 8.84
CA ASP A 103 -1.54 5.87 8.82
C ASP A 103 -0.63 5.30 9.95
N HIS A 104 0.61 5.74 9.98
CA HIS A 104 1.61 5.39 10.99
C HIS A 104 2.38 6.63 11.47
N ALA A 105 1.79 7.81 11.37
CA ALA A 105 2.39 9.07 11.81
C ALA A 105 2.47 9.17 13.35
N ALA A 106 1.46 8.70 14.07
CA ALA A 106 1.46 8.60 15.52
C ALA A 106 1.75 7.17 16.02
N PRO A 107 2.35 7.01 17.23
CA PRO A 107 2.67 5.68 17.77
C PRO A 107 1.45 4.76 17.93
N ASP A 108 0.27 5.32 18.16
CA ASP A 108 -0.96 4.52 18.34
C ASP A 108 -1.47 3.99 17.00
N GLU A 109 -1.44 4.84 15.97
CA GLU A 109 -1.78 4.51 14.58
C GLU A 109 -0.80 3.48 14.01
N GLU A 110 0.50 3.68 14.24
CA GLU A 110 1.54 2.72 13.83
C GLU A 110 1.28 1.33 14.44
N ARG A 111 0.95 1.25 15.74
CA ARG A 111 0.65 -0.04 16.38
C ARG A 111 -0.57 -0.71 15.77
N GLU A 112 -1.59 0.07 15.44
CA GLU A 112 -2.82 -0.40 14.81
C GLU A 112 -2.54 -0.94 13.39
N MET A 113 -1.84 -0.15 12.57
CA MET A 113 -1.47 -0.50 11.21
C MET A 113 -0.59 -1.75 11.19
N ARG A 114 0.42 -1.82 12.05
CA ARG A 114 1.29 -2.99 12.20
C ARG A 114 0.52 -4.24 12.62
N GLN A 115 -0.53 -4.10 13.43
CA GLN A 115 -1.38 -5.22 13.80
C GLN A 115 -2.15 -5.76 12.60
N ARG A 116 -2.72 -4.87 11.78
CA ARG A 116 -3.43 -5.23 10.55
C ARG A 116 -2.53 -5.87 9.52
N GLU A 117 -1.35 -5.29 9.26
CA GLU A 117 -0.34 -5.85 8.35
C GLU A 117 -0.02 -7.30 8.71
N ARG A 118 0.32 -7.57 9.98
CA ARG A 118 0.61 -8.94 10.44
C ARG A 118 -0.58 -9.87 10.25
N ALA A 119 -1.80 -9.40 10.53
CA ALA A 119 -2.99 -10.22 10.43
C ALA A 119 -3.34 -10.56 8.97
N VAL A 120 -3.13 -9.63 8.04
CA VAL A 120 -3.30 -9.82 6.60
C VAL A 120 -2.25 -10.78 6.04
N LEU A 121 -0.97 -10.58 6.37
CA LEU A 121 0.13 -11.46 5.95
C LEU A 121 -0.08 -12.89 6.45
N ALA A 122 -0.46 -13.05 7.73
CA ALA A 122 -0.78 -14.36 8.30
C ALA A 122 -1.95 -15.05 7.59
N LYS A 123 -3.02 -14.32 7.24
CA LYS A 123 -4.14 -14.87 6.45
C LYS A 123 -3.69 -15.33 5.06
N ALA A 124 -2.72 -14.64 4.46
CA ALA A 124 -2.15 -15.00 3.16
C ALA A 124 -1.10 -16.12 3.23
N GLY A 125 -0.72 -16.58 4.42
CA GLY A 125 0.35 -17.56 4.61
C GLY A 125 1.75 -17.01 4.35
N VAL A 126 1.92 -15.69 4.44
CA VAL A 126 3.21 -15.01 4.31
C VAL A 126 3.76 -14.72 5.71
N GLU A 127 5.02 -15.07 5.95
CA GLU A 127 5.69 -14.74 7.20
C GLU A 127 5.92 -13.23 7.28
N ALA A 128 5.39 -12.60 8.33
CA ALA A 128 5.69 -11.21 8.63
C ALA A 128 7.11 -11.10 9.18
N HIS A 129 7.90 -10.17 8.64
CA HIS A 129 9.27 -9.85 9.07
C HIS A 129 9.32 -8.59 9.93
#